data_AF-A0A0F9NF15-F1
#
_entry.id   AF-A0A0F9NF15-F1
#
_cell.length_a   1.000
_cell.length_b   1.000
_cell.length_c   1.000
_cell.angle_alpha   90.00
_cell.angle_beta   90.00
_cell.angle_gamma   90.00
#
_symmetry.space_group_name_H-M   'P 1'
#
loop_
_entity.id
_entity.type
_entity.pdbx_description
1 polymer ?
#
loop_
_entity_poly.entity_id
_entity_poly.type
_entity_poly.pdbx_seq_one_letter_code
_entity_poly.pdbx_strand_id
1 'polypeptide(L)'
;MVDWQGDRMAGLGGRKVHYYPDNQSKESLEKIRRTSVCAECGRQLSIYLDLKDRRKYIACSGQLHEGITREYKEPVETYQTKLRRQHELEKEHGAGVGTALAKYQSVAVMTREIATEIVDTLWGEAPSIEKTKAIILCHTYNLNPLMKHIHLVKYNRWDRDHKKVIGEDWTMMLGIGATRLMAQRKHNYSYLDMTPRKATQEEIDKILGDTAKPDNIYGFVHIKDVATGAEAFGLRGISKSEKIKGEEKGNTHLNLACVRAERLALDRQYPGEMPQDVEVLDDTYVELPDIGKVDATTGEIKAEEENTVEAEVVSEEEVVAEKVDEIPQPAAEEKAEVTQDESPVTEKQVADLKALMEKAGKSMTDMGSMMSKELKWSVPKTLQDLKKWQMTKLMDILNKALG
;
A
#
# COMPACT_ATOMS: atom_id res chain seq x y z
N MET A 1 -27.88 13.24 -36.20
CA MET A 1 -28.10 14.10 -35.02
C MET A 1 -29.51 13.82 -34.53
N VAL A 2 -29.67 13.44 -33.26
CA VAL A 2 -31.00 13.32 -32.64
C VAL A 2 -31.11 14.52 -31.71
N ASP A 3 -32.09 15.38 -31.94
CA ASP A 3 -32.30 16.59 -31.14
C ASP A 3 -32.71 16.22 -29.71
N TRP A 4 -31.96 16.74 -28.74
CA TRP A 4 -32.23 16.56 -27.32
C TRP A 4 -32.99 17.77 -26.79
N GLN A 5 -34.32 17.67 -26.77
CA GLN A 5 -35.15 18.63 -26.05
C GLN A 5 -35.11 18.30 -24.55
N GLY A 6 -34.26 19.01 -23.82
CA GLY A 6 -34.29 19.05 -22.37
C GLY A 6 -35.43 19.97 -21.92
N ASP A 7 -36.56 19.40 -21.53
CA ASP A 7 -37.64 20.14 -20.89
C ASP A 7 -37.16 20.69 -19.53
N ARG A 8 -36.93 22.00 -19.47
CA ARG A 8 -36.78 22.74 -18.21
C ARG A 8 -38.17 23.02 -17.63
N MET A 9 -38.70 22.07 -16.86
CA MET A 9 -39.86 22.32 -16.00
C MET A 9 -39.41 23.10 -14.75
N ALA A 10 -39.76 24.39 -14.72
CA ALA A 10 -39.52 25.28 -13.60
C ALA A 10 -40.54 25.04 -12.48
N GLY A 11 -40.06 24.62 -11.30
CA GLY A 11 -40.86 24.55 -10.09
C GLY A 11 -40.27 23.58 -9.07
N LEU A 12 -39.72 24.13 -7.97
CA LEU A 12 -39.07 23.47 -6.83
C LEU A 12 -37.59 23.10 -7.05
N GLY A 13 -36.71 23.95 -6.50
CA GLY A 13 -35.27 23.98 -6.70
C GLY A 13 -34.47 22.83 -6.08
N GLY A 14 -34.49 21.68 -6.75
CA GLY A 14 -33.39 20.70 -6.71
C GLY A 14 -32.99 20.40 -8.15
N ARG A 15 -31.75 20.71 -8.56
CA ARG A 15 -31.25 20.34 -9.89
C ARG A 15 -31.30 18.81 -9.99
N LYS A 16 -32.11 18.28 -10.91
CA LYS A 16 -32.24 16.82 -11.08
C LYS A 16 -30.99 16.32 -11.83
N VAL A 17 -30.10 15.66 -11.09
CA VAL A 17 -28.83 15.07 -11.54
C VAL A 17 -29.05 13.73 -12.27
N HIS A 18 -30.28 13.40 -12.61
CA HIS A 18 -30.69 12.05 -13.04
C HIS A 18 -31.19 12.10 -14.48
N TYR A 19 -30.71 11.18 -15.32
CA TYR A 19 -31.24 10.99 -16.66
C TYR A 19 -32.29 9.88 -16.70
N TYR A 20 -33.51 10.23 -17.09
CA TYR A 20 -34.62 9.29 -17.26
C TYR A 20 -34.86 9.07 -18.76
N PRO A 21 -34.31 8.00 -19.38
CA PRO A 21 -34.59 7.70 -20.77
C PRO A 21 -36.04 7.27 -20.98
N ASP A 22 -36.61 7.65 -22.11
CA ASP A 22 -38.01 7.31 -22.47
C ASP A 22 -38.25 5.80 -22.53
N ASN A 23 -37.26 5.05 -23.03
CA ASN A 23 -37.30 3.59 -23.08
C ASN A 23 -36.66 2.98 -21.83
N GLN A 24 -37.52 2.50 -20.93
CA GLN A 24 -37.17 1.89 -19.64
C GLN A 24 -36.86 0.37 -19.72
N SER A 25 -36.79 -0.20 -20.92
CA SER A 25 -36.37 -1.60 -21.11
C SER A 25 -34.94 -1.83 -20.64
N LYS A 26 -34.67 -3.03 -20.10
CA LYS A 26 -33.34 -3.40 -19.59
C LYS A 26 -32.27 -3.28 -20.68
N GLU A 27 -32.57 -3.74 -21.89
CA GLU A 27 -31.65 -3.70 -23.04
C GLU A 27 -31.29 -2.27 -23.46
N SER A 28 -32.28 -1.36 -23.50
CA SER A 28 -32.06 0.05 -23.80
C SER A 28 -31.16 0.73 -22.76
N LEU A 29 -31.45 0.50 -21.47
CA LEU A 29 -30.66 1.06 -20.37
C LEU A 29 -29.23 0.52 -20.36
N GLU A 30 -29.05 -0.78 -20.58
CA GLU A 30 -27.72 -1.38 -20.69
C GLU A 30 -26.95 -0.87 -21.91
N LYS A 31 -27.63 -0.65 -23.04
CA LYS A 31 -27.01 -0.05 -24.23
C LYS A 31 -26.49 1.34 -23.92
N ILE A 32 -27.30 2.21 -23.31
CA ILE A 32 -26.89 3.56 -22.91
C ILE A 32 -25.72 3.50 -21.91
N ARG A 33 -25.78 2.59 -20.93
CA ARG A 33 -24.69 2.40 -19.95
C ARG A 33 -23.36 2.02 -20.60
N ARG A 34 -23.40 1.24 -21.68
CA ARG A 34 -22.20 0.78 -22.41
C ARG A 34 -21.68 1.82 -23.40
N THR A 35 -22.57 2.62 -23.99
CA THR A 35 -22.22 3.58 -25.06
C THR A 35 -22.00 5.01 -24.58
N SER A 36 -22.28 5.31 -23.31
CA SER A 36 -22.26 6.67 -22.79
C SER A 36 -21.50 6.75 -21.46
N VAL A 37 -20.94 7.92 -21.18
CA VAL A 37 -20.22 8.22 -19.94
C VAL A 37 -20.76 9.50 -19.31
N CYS A 38 -20.39 9.74 -18.05
CA CYS A 38 -20.67 11.01 -17.39
C CYS A 38 -20.04 12.17 -18.18
N ALA A 39 -20.82 13.21 -18.46
CA ALA A 39 -20.36 14.37 -19.23
C ALA A 39 -19.31 15.22 -18.50
N GLU A 40 -19.33 15.21 -17.17
CA GLU A 40 -18.40 15.99 -16.34
C GLU A 40 -17.09 15.25 -16.04
N CYS A 41 -17.17 13.98 -15.63
CA CYS A 41 -15.98 13.25 -15.14
C CYS A 41 -15.56 12.05 -15.99
N GLY A 42 -16.29 11.73 -17.07
CA GLY A 42 -15.98 10.61 -17.95
C GLY A 42 -16.14 9.21 -17.32
N ARG A 43 -16.60 9.10 -16.07
CA ARG A 43 -16.81 7.82 -15.40
C ARG A 43 -17.99 7.05 -15.99
N GLN A 44 -17.96 5.73 -15.77
CA GLN A 44 -19.06 4.84 -16.14
C GLN A 44 -20.35 5.23 -15.42
N LEU A 45 -21.45 5.02 -16.12
CA LEU A 45 -22.79 5.26 -15.62
C LEU A 45 -23.33 4.00 -14.92
N SER A 46 -24.20 4.21 -13.94
CA SER A 46 -24.93 3.14 -13.24
C SER A 46 -26.43 3.34 -13.42
N ILE A 47 -27.17 2.24 -13.39
CA ILE A 47 -28.63 2.22 -13.47
C ILE A 47 -29.17 2.16 -12.05
N TYR A 48 -29.97 3.13 -11.67
CA TYR A 48 -30.60 3.25 -10.36
C TYR A 48 -32.11 3.16 -10.50
N LEU A 49 -32.80 2.84 -9.40
CA LEU A 49 -34.25 2.83 -9.31
C LEU A 49 -34.70 3.99 -8.42
N ASP A 50 -35.48 4.91 -8.98
CA ASP A 50 -36.16 5.93 -8.18
C ASP A 50 -37.32 5.28 -7.44
N LEU A 51 -37.24 5.25 -6.10
CA LEU A 51 -38.27 4.62 -5.26
C LEU A 51 -39.58 5.39 -5.26
N LYS A 52 -39.56 6.71 -5.53
CA LYS A 52 -40.78 7.54 -5.55
C LYS A 52 -41.54 7.32 -6.85
N ASP A 53 -40.84 7.42 -7.97
CA ASP A 53 -41.46 7.38 -9.29
C ASP A 53 -41.50 5.96 -9.88
N ARG A 54 -40.87 4.98 -9.22
CA ARG A 54 -40.68 3.59 -9.68
C ARG A 54 -40.07 3.48 -11.08
N ARG A 55 -39.31 4.50 -11.49
CA ARG A 55 -38.64 4.57 -12.79
C ARG A 55 -37.15 4.35 -12.63
N LYS A 56 -36.52 3.72 -13.62
CA LYS A 56 -35.08 3.60 -13.67
C LYS A 56 -34.48 4.88 -14.25
N TYR A 57 -33.36 5.29 -13.67
CA TYR A 57 -32.59 6.41 -14.18
C TYR A 57 -31.12 6.03 -14.27
N ILE A 58 -30.40 6.76 -15.11
CA ILE A 58 -28.98 6.60 -15.32
C ILE A 58 -28.29 7.81 -14.69
N ALA A 59 -27.26 7.55 -13.88
CA ALA A 59 -26.46 8.59 -13.25
C ALA A 59 -24.98 8.15 -13.18
N CYS A 60 -24.10 9.11 -12.92
CA CYS A 60 -22.69 8.84 -12.68
C CYS A 60 -22.54 7.91 -11.46
N SER A 61 -21.68 6.89 -11.59
CA SER A 61 -21.44 5.88 -10.55
C SER A 61 -20.68 6.42 -9.33
N GLY A 62 -19.95 7.53 -9.47
CA GLY A 62 -19.05 8.04 -8.43
C GLY A 62 -19.60 9.21 -7.61
N GLN A 63 -20.24 10.19 -8.27
CA GLN A 63 -20.68 11.44 -7.67
C GLN A 63 -21.93 11.97 -8.37
N LEU A 64 -22.61 12.95 -7.74
CA LEU A 64 -23.71 13.70 -8.34
C LEU A 64 -23.16 14.66 -9.41
N HIS A 65 -23.19 14.24 -10.68
CA HIS A 65 -22.73 15.02 -11.84
C HIS A 65 -23.85 15.19 -12.88
N GLU A 66 -23.94 16.36 -13.51
CA GLU A 66 -24.97 16.67 -14.51
C GLU A 66 -24.57 16.19 -15.91
N GLY A 67 -25.49 15.50 -16.59
CA GLY A 67 -25.38 15.19 -18.01
C GLY A 67 -24.66 13.87 -18.37
N ILE A 68 -25.06 13.33 -19.51
CA ILE A 68 -24.51 12.11 -20.11
C ILE A 68 -24.07 12.45 -21.54
N THR A 69 -22.85 12.07 -21.91
CA THR A 69 -22.30 12.27 -23.26
C THR A 69 -21.98 10.93 -23.93
N ARG A 70 -22.02 10.91 -25.27
CA ARG A 70 -21.61 9.76 -26.10
C ARG A 70 -20.11 9.72 -26.34
N GLU A 71 -19.44 10.87 -26.30
CA GLU A 71 -17.99 10.95 -26.50
C GLU A 71 -17.31 11.00 -25.14
N TYR A 72 -16.52 9.96 -24.85
CA TYR A 72 -15.54 10.02 -23.77
C TYR A 72 -14.53 11.12 -24.10
N LYS A 73 -14.72 12.29 -23.49
CA LYS A 73 -13.64 13.25 -23.35
C LYS A 73 -12.80 12.73 -22.20
N GLU A 74 -11.54 12.39 -22.48
CA GLU A 74 -10.57 12.14 -21.41
C GLU A 74 -10.72 13.27 -20.38
N PRO A 75 -10.87 12.96 -19.09
CA PRO A 75 -10.94 14.00 -18.08
C PRO A 75 -9.71 14.87 -18.27
N VAL A 76 -9.94 16.15 -18.60
CA VAL A 76 -8.83 17.11 -18.70
C VAL A 76 -8.24 17.16 -17.31
N GLU A 77 -7.12 16.47 -17.12
CA GLU A 77 -6.41 16.48 -15.86
C GLU A 77 -6.17 17.94 -15.49
N THR A 78 -6.80 18.38 -14.41
CA THR A 78 -6.61 19.74 -13.95
C THR A 78 -5.14 19.86 -13.54
N TYR A 79 -4.54 21.03 -13.76
CA TYR A 79 -3.17 21.31 -13.34
C TYR A 79 -2.92 20.88 -11.88
N GLN A 80 -3.92 21.06 -11.01
CA GLN A 80 -3.90 20.63 -9.61
C GLN A 80 -3.82 19.11 -9.43
N THR A 81 -4.49 18.30 -10.27
CA THR A 81 -4.39 16.84 -10.17
C THR A 81 -3.02 16.35 -10.61
N LYS A 82 -2.43 16.95 -11.66
CA LYS A 82 -1.05 16.66 -12.07
C LYS A 82 -0.05 17.03 -10.97
N LEU A 83 -0.18 18.21 -10.38
CA LEU A 83 0.70 18.66 -9.31
C LEU A 83 0.64 17.75 -8.08
N ARG A 84 -0.58 17.36 -7.68
CA ARG A 84 -0.78 16.48 -6.53
C ARG A 84 -0.11 15.12 -6.73
N ARG A 85 -0.26 14.57 -7.93
CA ARG A 85 0.33 13.30 -8.35
C ARG A 85 1.84 13.32 -8.38
N GLN A 86 2.41 14.38 -8.95
CA GLN A 86 3.84 14.62 -8.92
C GLN A 86 4.32 14.67 -7.47
N HIS A 87 3.69 15.48 -6.63
CA HIS A 87 4.07 15.62 -5.21
C HIS A 87 3.90 14.32 -4.40
N GLU A 88 2.94 13.46 -4.74
CA GLU A 88 2.80 12.12 -4.14
C GLU A 88 3.98 11.21 -4.55
N LEU A 89 4.41 11.23 -5.82
CA LEU A 89 5.61 10.49 -6.25
C LEU A 89 6.89 11.06 -5.67
N GLU A 90 7.01 12.39 -5.57
CA GLU A 90 8.19 13.03 -4.99
C GLU A 90 8.35 12.65 -3.52
N LYS A 91 7.24 12.41 -2.81
CA LYS A 91 7.26 11.88 -1.44
C LYS A 91 7.69 10.43 -1.38
N GLU A 92 7.28 9.60 -2.33
CA GLU A 92 7.58 8.15 -2.32
C GLU A 92 8.97 7.83 -2.90
N HIS A 93 9.47 8.60 -3.87
CA HIS A 93 10.67 8.27 -4.64
C HIS A 93 11.67 9.43 -4.78
N GLY A 94 11.39 10.59 -4.18
CA GLY A 94 12.24 11.79 -4.29
C GLY A 94 11.91 12.69 -5.48
N ALA A 95 12.35 13.95 -5.39
CA ALA A 95 11.98 15.03 -6.31
C ALA A 95 12.29 14.75 -7.79
N GLY A 96 13.49 14.23 -8.07
CA GLY A 96 13.95 13.92 -9.44
C GLY A 96 13.14 12.81 -10.10
N VAL A 97 12.96 11.70 -9.40
CA VAL A 97 12.18 10.54 -9.88
C VAL A 97 10.70 10.91 -10.04
N GLY A 98 10.14 11.62 -9.05
CA GLY A 98 8.74 12.03 -9.08
C GLY A 98 8.41 12.93 -10.27
N THR A 99 9.29 13.88 -10.59
CA THR A 99 9.13 14.76 -11.77
C THR A 99 9.24 13.97 -13.08
N ALA A 100 10.23 13.09 -13.20
CA ALA A 100 10.46 12.30 -14.41
C ALA A 100 9.30 11.33 -14.71
N LEU A 101 8.75 10.70 -13.67
CA LEU A 101 7.74 9.65 -13.79
C LEU A 101 6.28 10.13 -13.69
N ALA A 102 6.04 11.39 -13.32
CA ALA A 102 4.68 11.95 -13.21
C ALA A 102 3.84 11.78 -14.49
N LYS A 103 4.48 11.87 -15.67
CA LYS A 103 3.82 11.65 -16.98
C LYS A 103 3.28 10.23 -17.17
N TYR A 104 3.78 9.24 -16.42
CA TYR A 104 3.48 7.83 -16.63
C TYR A 104 2.42 7.24 -15.70
N GLN A 105 1.90 8.00 -14.72
CA GLN A 105 0.90 7.47 -13.79
C GLN A 105 -0.44 7.13 -14.43
N SER A 106 -0.86 7.86 -15.46
CA SER A 106 -2.17 7.67 -16.13
C SER A 106 -2.06 7.02 -17.50
N VAL A 107 -0.93 6.36 -17.77
CA VAL A 107 -0.76 5.63 -19.02
C VAL A 107 -1.72 4.45 -19.07
N ALA A 108 -2.60 4.45 -20.07
CA ALA A 108 -3.56 3.37 -20.30
C ALA A 108 -2.92 2.12 -20.91
N VAL A 109 -1.84 2.30 -21.70
CA VAL A 109 -1.15 1.23 -22.43
C VAL A 109 0.34 1.27 -22.14
N MET A 110 0.85 0.24 -21.48
CA MET A 110 2.26 0.08 -21.14
C MET A 110 3.05 -0.46 -22.34
N THR A 111 3.65 0.43 -23.12
CA THR A 111 4.59 0.01 -24.18
C THR A 111 5.92 -0.42 -23.57
N ARG A 112 6.74 -1.14 -24.35
CA ARG A 112 8.04 -1.61 -23.87
C ARG A 112 8.96 -0.42 -23.53
N GLU A 113 8.92 0.64 -24.32
CA GLU A 113 9.73 1.84 -24.12
C GLU A 113 9.34 2.57 -22.83
N ILE A 114 8.03 2.72 -22.57
CA ILE A 114 7.52 3.32 -21.33
C ILE A 114 7.92 2.46 -20.13
N ALA A 115 7.74 1.13 -20.22
CA ALA A 115 8.13 0.22 -19.15
C ALA A 115 9.64 0.28 -18.88
N THR A 116 10.48 0.35 -19.92
CA THR A 116 11.94 0.51 -19.79
C THR A 116 12.27 1.80 -19.06
N GLU A 117 11.72 2.94 -19.47
CA GLU A 117 12.01 4.22 -18.82
C GLU A 117 11.58 4.22 -17.34
N ILE A 118 10.39 3.69 -17.03
CA ILE A 118 9.92 3.59 -15.64
C ILE A 118 10.84 2.67 -14.82
N VAL A 119 11.15 1.48 -15.33
CA VAL A 119 11.95 0.48 -14.60
C VAL A 119 13.39 0.96 -14.39
N ASP A 120 14.03 1.55 -15.40
CA ASP A 120 15.38 2.08 -15.26
C ASP A 120 15.44 3.30 -14.32
N THR A 121 14.38 4.10 -14.27
CA THR A 121 14.32 5.24 -13.34
C THR A 121 14.04 4.79 -11.91
N LEU A 122 13.14 3.82 -11.69
CA LEU A 122 12.80 3.33 -10.35
C LEU A 122 13.88 2.41 -9.76
N TRP A 123 14.53 1.60 -10.60
CA TRP A 123 15.42 0.52 -10.18
C TRP A 123 16.72 0.51 -10.99
N GLY A 124 17.34 1.68 -11.19
CA GLY A 124 18.55 1.83 -12.00
C GLY A 124 19.69 0.87 -11.61
N GLU A 125 19.84 0.62 -10.31
CA GLU A 125 20.85 -0.27 -9.71
C GLU A 125 20.57 -1.77 -9.91
N ALA A 126 19.34 -2.15 -10.27
CA ALA A 126 18.98 -3.55 -10.41
C ALA A 126 19.69 -4.21 -11.61
N PRO A 127 20.07 -5.51 -11.51
CA PRO A 127 20.68 -6.24 -12.61
C PRO A 127 19.83 -6.20 -13.88
N SER A 128 20.48 -6.06 -15.05
CA SER A 128 19.79 -5.95 -16.34
C SER A 128 18.82 -7.11 -16.62
N ILE A 129 19.11 -8.30 -16.09
CA ILE A 129 18.24 -9.49 -16.22
C ILE A 129 16.91 -9.27 -15.50
N GLU A 130 16.94 -8.81 -14.24
CA GLU A 130 15.73 -8.56 -13.45
C GLU A 130 14.92 -7.38 -14.00
N LYS A 131 15.62 -6.32 -14.46
CA LYS A 131 14.97 -5.21 -15.18
C LYS A 131 14.27 -5.68 -16.44
N THR A 132 14.92 -6.52 -17.25
CA THR A 132 14.33 -7.07 -18.48
C THR A 132 13.10 -7.92 -18.19
N LYS A 133 13.14 -8.77 -17.15
CA LYS A 133 11.98 -9.57 -16.71
C LYS A 133 10.81 -8.66 -16.30
N ALA A 134 11.08 -7.63 -15.50
CA ALA A 134 10.07 -6.66 -15.07
C ALA A 134 9.45 -5.91 -16.26
N ILE A 135 10.28 -5.45 -17.21
CA ILE A 135 9.84 -4.75 -18.44
C ILE A 135 8.92 -5.65 -19.27
N ILE A 136 9.33 -6.91 -19.51
CA ILE A 136 8.52 -7.88 -20.27
C ILE A 136 7.18 -8.10 -19.58
N LEU A 137 7.17 -8.25 -18.25
CA LEU A 137 5.96 -8.50 -17.49
C LEU A 137 5.03 -7.27 -17.50
N CYS A 138 5.57 -6.07 -17.29
CA CYS A 138 4.87 -4.79 -17.43
C CYS A 138 4.18 -4.64 -18.79
N HIS A 139 4.93 -4.91 -19.87
CA HIS A 139 4.41 -4.78 -21.21
C HIS A 139 3.35 -5.84 -21.53
N THR A 140 3.65 -7.11 -21.26
CA THR A 140 2.78 -8.26 -21.58
C THR A 140 1.44 -8.16 -20.86
N TYR A 141 1.46 -7.77 -19.59
CA TYR A 141 0.28 -7.74 -18.74
C TYR A 141 -0.27 -6.34 -18.54
N ASN A 142 0.24 -5.32 -19.24
CA ASN A 142 -0.14 -3.93 -19.06
C ASN A 142 -0.15 -3.50 -17.57
N LEU A 143 0.93 -3.80 -16.86
CA LEU A 143 1.11 -3.46 -15.45
C LEU A 143 1.98 -2.21 -15.30
N ASN A 144 1.56 -1.32 -14.43
CA ASN A 144 2.27 -0.09 -14.11
C ASN A 144 3.04 -0.21 -12.78
N PRO A 145 4.39 -0.17 -12.78
CA PRO A 145 5.21 -0.17 -11.56
C PRO A 145 4.83 0.92 -10.55
N LEU A 146 4.48 2.11 -11.05
CA LEU A 146 4.10 3.27 -10.22
C LEU A 146 2.83 3.05 -9.41
N MET A 147 2.03 2.06 -9.79
CA MET A 147 0.80 1.67 -9.09
C MET A 147 1.04 0.47 -8.15
N LYS A 148 2.29 0.21 -7.76
CA LYS A 148 2.69 -0.90 -6.86
C LYS A 148 2.29 -2.27 -7.42
N HIS A 149 2.27 -2.40 -8.75
CA HIS A 149 1.95 -3.68 -9.36
C HIS A 149 3.13 -4.67 -9.36
N ILE A 150 4.33 -4.15 -9.57
CA ILE A 150 5.58 -4.90 -9.61
C ILE A 150 6.56 -4.24 -8.65
N HIS A 151 7.35 -5.07 -7.96
CA HIS A 151 8.38 -4.67 -7.05
C HIS A 151 9.68 -5.41 -7.40
N LEU A 152 10.78 -4.69 -7.60
CA LEU A 152 12.12 -5.28 -7.54
C LEU A 152 12.68 -5.02 -6.15
N VAL A 153 12.94 -6.10 -5.41
CA VAL A 153 13.43 -6.02 -4.04
C VAL A 153 14.85 -6.56 -3.98
N LYS A 154 15.73 -5.74 -3.40
CA LYS A 154 17.13 -6.06 -3.12
C LYS A 154 17.23 -6.82 -1.80
N TYR A 155 18.00 -7.89 -1.78
CA TYR A 155 18.29 -8.72 -0.63
C TYR A 155 19.79 -8.83 -0.44
N ASN A 156 20.21 -8.74 0.81
CA ASN A 156 21.57 -9.07 1.18
C ASN A 156 21.70 -10.60 1.18
N ARG A 157 22.57 -11.13 0.34
CA ARG A 157 22.98 -12.53 0.38
C ARG A 157 23.94 -12.70 1.55
N TRP A 158 23.53 -13.47 2.54
CA TRP A 158 24.33 -13.77 3.71
C TRP A 158 25.18 -15.02 3.50
N ASP A 159 26.32 -15.09 4.18
CA ASP A 159 27.10 -16.32 4.33
C ASP A 159 26.28 -17.44 4.97
N ARG A 160 26.72 -18.69 4.82
CA ARG A 160 26.07 -19.89 5.37
C ARG A 160 25.83 -19.79 6.87
N ASP A 161 26.69 -19.06 7.58
CA ASP A 161 26.61 -18.81 9.02
C ASP A 161 25.83 -17.53 9.39
N HIS A 162 25.26 -16.81 8.42
CA HIS A 162 24.56 -15.53 8.60
C HIS A 162 25.36 -14.40 9.27
N LYS A 163 26.69 -14.49 9.28
CA LYS A 163 27.56 -13.51 9.96
C LYS A 163 28.04 -12.36 9.06
N LYS A 164 28.14 -12.58 7.75
CA LYS A 164 28.65 -11.59 6.79
C LYS A 164 27.76 -11.53 5.56
N VAL A 165 27.57 -10.34 5.00
CA VAL A 165 26.92 -10.13 3.69
C VAL A 165 27.96 -10.42 2.61
N ILE A 166 27.70 -11.42 1.77
CA ILE A 166 28.57 -11.85 0.66
C ILE A 166 28.25 -11.12 -0.64
N GLY A 167 27.00 -10.68 -0.79
CA GLY A 167 26.58 -9.98 -2.00
C GLY A 167 25.11 -9.58 -1.92
N GLU A 168 24.56 -9.26 -3.08
CA GLU A 168 23.22 -8.71 -3.21
C GLU A 168 22.45 -9.49 -4.28
N ASP A 169 21.25 -9.95 -3.92
CA ASP A 169 20.32 -10.62 -4.82
C ASP A 169 19.11 -9.73 -5.05
N TRP A 170 18.61 -9.71 -6.27
CA TRP A 170 17.38 -9.02 -6.60
C TRP A 170 16.30 -10.04 -6.93
N THR A 171 15.10 -9.83 -6.41
CA THR A 171 13.94 -10.66 -6.74
C THR A 171 12.78 -9.79 -7.15
N MET A 172 12.18 -10.16 -8.28
CA MET A 172 10.93 -9.58 -8.73
C MET A 172 9.74 -10.18 -7.97
N MET A 173 8.85 -9.30 -7.52
CA MET A 173 7.62 -9.66 -6.84
C MET A 173 6.42 -8.95 -7.44
N LEU A 174 5.28 -9.61 -7.40
CA LEU A 174 4.00 -9.07 -7.84
C LEU A 174 3.14 -8.69 -6.63
N GLY A 175 2.53 -7.52 -6.68
CA GLY A 175 1.45 -7.20 -5.75
C GLY A 175 0.26 -8.12 -5.99
N ILE A 176 -0.46 -8.48 -4.92
CA ILE A 176 -1.72 -9.22 -5.05
C ILE A 176 -2.75 -8.39 -5.82
N GLY A 177 -2.74 -7.06 -5.67
CA GLY A 177 -3.55 -6.16 -6.50
C GLY A 177 -3.31 -6.32 -8.00
N ALA A 178 -2.05 -6.47 -8.43
CA ALA A 178 -1.70 -6.74 -9.83
C ALA A 178 -2.20 -8.10 -10.29
N THR A 179 -2.06 -9.12 -9.44
CA THR A 179 -2.56 -10.47 -9.72
C THR A 179 -4.07 -10.47 -9.94
N ARG A 180 -4.82 -9.77 -9.08
CA ARG A 180 -6.28 -9.59 -9.22
C ARG A 180 -6.64 -8.84 -10.50
N LEU A 181 -5.90 -7.77 -10.83
CA LEU A 181 -6.11 -6.99 -12.05
C LEU A 181 -5.89 -7.83 -13.31
N MET A 182 -4.83 -8.65 -13.35
CA MET A 182 -4.55 -9.56 -14.46
C MET A 182 -5.69 -10.56 -14.65
N ALA A 183 -6.17 -11.17 -13.55
CA ALA A 183 -7.30 -12.10 -13.59
C ALA A 183 -8.60 -11.42 -14.06
N GLN A 184 -8.90 -10.22 -13.54
CA GLN A 184 -10.11 -9.48 -13.91
C GLN A 184 -10.14 -9.08 -15.39
N ARG A 185 -8.98 -8.82 -16.01
CA ARG A 185 -8.86 -8.56 -17.45
C ARG A 185 -9.23 -9.76 -18.31
N LYS A 186 -9.20 -10.98 -17.76
CA LYS A 186 -9.65 -12.20 -18.44
C LYS A 186 -11.15 -12.40 -18.21
N HIS A 187 -11.53 -12.68 -16.97
CA HIS A 187 -12.93 -12.86 -16.58
C HIS A 187 -13.18 -12.27 -15.20
N ASN A 188 -14.42 -11.79 -15.00
CA ASN A 188 -14.84 -11.41 -13.66
C ASN A 188 -14.98 -12.68 -12.81
N TYR A 189 -14.44 -12.64 -11.60
CA TYR A 189 -14.59 -13.71 -10.62
C TYR A 189 -15.14 -13.15 -9.31
N SER A 190 -15.75 -14.02 -8.51
CA SER A 190 -16.26 -13.69 -7.17
C SER A 190 -15.69 -14.67 -6.15
N TYR A 191 -15.40 -14.18 -4.95
CA TYR A 191 -15.07 -15.05 -3.82
C TYR A 191 -16.32 -15.76 -3.30
N LEU A 192 -16.16 -17.03 -2.98
CA LEU A 192 -17.16 -17.87 -2.33
C LEU A 192 -16.77 -18.11 -0.86
N ASP A 193 -17.73 -18.61 -0.07
CA ASP A 193 -17.50 -19.15 1.28
C ASP A 193 -16.76 -18.23 2.26
N MET A 194 -17.00 -16.91 2.13
CA MET A 194 -16.33 -15.86 2.91
C MET A 194 -14.79 -15.94 2.86
N THR A 195 -14.26 -16.31 1.69
CA THR A 195 -12.82 -16.30 1.43
C THR A 195 -12.34 -14.94 0.89
N PRO A 196 -11.06 -14.56 1.05
CA PRO A 196 -9.95 -15.29 1.70
C PRO A 196 -10.06 -15.39 3.23
N ARG A 197 -9.75 -16.57 3.80
CA ARG A 197 -9.75 -16.81 5.26
C ARG A 197 -8.76 -17.88 5.69
N LYS A 198 -8.60 -18.09 7.00
CA LYS A 198 -7.90 -19.25 7.55
C LYS A 198 -8.61 -20.54 7.14
N ALA A 199 -7.84 -21.53 6.70
CA ALA A 199 -8.36 -22.85 6.37
C ALA A 199 -8.86 -23.59 7.63
N THR A 200 -9.95 -24.35 7.49
CA THR A 200 -10.40 -25.26 8.54
C THR A 200 -9.57 -26.54 8.52
N GLN A 201 -9.57 -27.28 9.63
CA GLN A 201 -8.84 -28.55 9.68
C GLN A 201 -9.37 -29.56 8.65
N GLU A 202 -10.70 -29.61 8.47
CA GLU A 202 -11.33 -30.46 7.46
C GLU A 202 -10.86 -30.14 6.02
N GLU A 203 -10.67 -28.86 5.70
CA GLU A 203 -10.16 -28.43 4.39
C GLU A 203 -8.68 -28.82 4.20
N ILE A 204 -7.87 -28.67 5.26
CA ILE A 204 -6.46 -29.06 5.26
C ILE A 204 -6.34 -30.57 5.06
N ASP A 205 -7.08 -31.35 5.84
CA ASP A 205 -7.05 -32.81 5.80
C ASP A 205 -7.57 -33.34 4.44
N LYS A 206 -8.61 -32.71 3.89
CA LYS A 206 -9.17 -33.10 2.58
C LYS A 206 -8.23 -32.82 1.41
N ILE A 207 -7.49 -31.71 1.44
CA ILE A 207 -6.69 -31.25 0.29
C ILE A 207 -5.23 -31.71 0.41
N LEU A 208 -4.64 -31.64 1.60
CA LEU A 208 -3.22 -31.98 1.84
C LEU A 208 -3.05 -33.34 2.52
N GLY A 209 -4.03 -33.78 3.32
CA GLY A 209 -3.92 -35.00 4.12
C GLY A 209 -2.62 -35.03 4.92
N ASP A 210 -1.90 -36.16 4.83
CA ASP A 210 -0.64 -36.38 5.56
C ASP A 210 0.51 -35.45 5.15
N THR A 211 0.37 -34.69 4.06
CA THR A 211 1.38 -33.71 3.62
C THR A 211 1.26 -32.35 4.32
N ALA A 212 0.22 -32.16 5.14
CA ALA A 212 0.05 -30.97 5.93
C ALA A 212 1.15 -30.85 7.01
N LYS A 213 1.83 -29.70 7.04
CA LYS A 213 2.83 -29.39 8.05
C LYS A 213 2.12 -28.75 9.26
N PRO A 214 2.26 -29.33 10.47
CA PRO A 214 1.53 -28.85 11.66
C PRO A 214 1.95 -27.44 12.10
N ASP A 215 3.18 -27.04 11.79
CA ASP A 215 3.72 -25.72 12.13
C ASP A 215 3.30 -24.61 11.16
N ASN A 216 2.56 -24.95 10.10
CA ASN A 216 2.14 -23.98 9.10
C ASN A 216 0.77 -23.38 9.42
N ILE A 217 0.61 -22.10 9.08
CA ILE A 217 -0.68 -21.43 9.01
C ILE A 217 -1.16 -21.51 7.57
N TYR A 218 -2.34 -22.08 7.36
CA TYR A 218 -2.94 -22.27 6.04
C TYR A 218 -4.02 -21.22 5.75
N GLY A 219 -3.87 -20.54 4.61
CA GLY A 219 -4.90 -19.70 4.01
C GLY A 219 -5.70 -20.51 2.99
N PHE A 220 -6.99 -20.25 2.91
CA PHE A 220 -7.91 -20.88 1.99
C PHE A 220 -8.67 -19.82 1.19
N VAL A 221 -8.72 -20.03 -0.13
CA VAL A 221 -9.44 -19.18 -1.07
C VAL A 221 -10.27 -20.01 -2.02
N HIS A 222 -11.53 -19.62 -2.23
CA HIS A 222 -12.45 -20.25 -3.16
C HIS A 222 -13.03 -19.18 -4.07
N ILE A 223 -12.77 -19.30 -5.37
CA ILE A 223 -13.25 -18.36 -6.38
C ILE A 223 -14.13 -19.06 -7.39
N LYS A 224 -15.06 -18.28 -7.95
CA LYS A 224 -15.91 -18.68 -9.07
C LYS A 224 -15.81 -17.68 -10.18
N ASP A 225 -15.54 -18.14 -11.38
CA ASP A 225 -15.65 -17.33 -12.59
C ASP A 225 -17.13 -17.10 -12.92
N VAL A 226 -17.51 -15.84 -13.06
CA VAL A 226 -18.91 -15.42 -13.27
C VAL A 226 -19.39 -15.75 -14.69
N ALA A 227 -18.49 -15.81 -15.66
CA ALA A 227 -18.80 -16.08 -17.06
C ALA A 227 -18.92 -17.58 -17.33
N THR A 228 -17.97 -18.38 -16.82
CA THR A 228 -17.93 -19.83 -17.08
C THR A 228 -18.62 -20.65 -16.00
N GLY A 229 -18.79 -20.08 -14.80
CA GLY A 229 -19.30 -20.80 -13.63
C GLY A 229 -18.28 -21.78 -13.02
N ALA A 230 -17.08 -21.87 -13.58
CA ALA A 230 -16.01 -22.74 -13.07
C ALA A 230 -15.52 -22.23 -11.72
N GLU A 231 -15.26 -23.18 -10.82
CA GLU A 231 -14.83 -22.93 -9.46
C GLU A 231 -13.39 -23.44 -9.27
N ALA A 232 -12.57 -22.64 -8.59
CA ALA A 232 -11.21 -22.99 -8.25
C ALA A 232 -10.93 -22.65 -6.78
N PHE A 233 -10.24 -23.55 -6.10
CA PHE A 233 -9.80 -23.33 -4.74
C PHE A 233 -8.27 -23.31 -4.66
N GLY A 234 -7.75 -22.51 -3.73
CA GLY A 234 -6.35 -22.43 -3.39
C GLY A 234 -6.15 -22.66 -1.90
N LEU A 235 -5.18 -23.51 -1.57
CA LEU A 235 -4.75 -23.77 -0.20
C LEU A 235 -3.22 -23.66 -0.17
N ARG A 236 -2.70 -22.71 0.61
CA ARG A 236 -1.25 -22.53 0.81
C ARG A 236 -0.95 -22.26 2.26
N GLY A 237 0.13 -22.88 2.73
CA GLY A 237 0.64 -22.73 4.08
C GLY A 237 1.88 -21.85 4.11
N ILE A 238 2.08 -21.16 5.22
CA ILE A 238 3.33 -20.49 5.56
C ILE A 238 3.83 -20.99 6.91
N SER A 239 5.14 -21.19 7.06
CA SER A 239 5.69 -21.58 8.36
C SER A 239 5.55 -20.43 9.35
N LYS A 240 5.21 -20.73 10.61
CA LYS A 240 5.22 -19.72 11.69
C LYS A 240 6.61 -19.12 11.94
N SER A 241 7.67 -19.84 11.57
CA SER A 241 9.06 -19.39 11.68
C SER A 241 9.57 -18.63 10.45
N GLU A 242 8.81 -18.59 9.35
CA GLU A 242 9.19 -17.87 8.14
C GLU A 242 9.04 -16.37 8.39
N LYS A 243 10.10 -15.60 8.10
CA LYS A 243 10.01 -14.14 8.15
C LYS A 243 9.15 -13.66 6.98
N ILE A 244 8.15 -12.86 7.29
CA ILE A 244 7.25 -12.29 6.28
C ILE A 244 7.59 -10.83 6.04
N LYS A 245 7.34 -10.35 4.83
CA LYS A 245 7.55 -8.94 4.49
C LYS A 245 6.48 -8.06 5.09
N GLY A 246 6.85 -6.92 5.66
CA GLY A 246 5.90 -5.98 6.25
C GLY A 246 5.41 -6.41 7.65
N GLU A 247 6.09 -7.35 8.30
CA GLU A 247 5.74 -7.78 9.68
C GLU A 247 5.80 -6.60 10.65
N GLU A 248 6.78 -5.72 10.47
CA GLU A 248 6.94 -4.46 11.21
C GLU A 248 5.78 -3.47 11.00
N LYS A 249 4.98 -3.67 9.95
CA LYS A 249 3.79 -2.86 9.62
C LYS A 249 2.49 -3.57 9.95
N GLY A 250 2.57 -4.70 10.65
CA GLY A 250 1.41 -5.50 11.01
C GLY A 250 0.92 -6.43 9.91
N ASN A 251 1.75 -6.74 8.89
CA ASN A 251 1.47 -7.89 8.04
C ASN A 251 1.53 -9.16 8.90
N THR A 252 0.63 -10.10 8.67
CA THR A 252 0.53 -11.32 9.46
C THR A 252 0.79 -12.54 8.60
N HIS A 253 1.28 -13.62 9.20
CA HIS A 253 1.47 -14.90 8.50
C HIS A 253 0.16 -15.40 7.88
N LEU A 254 -0.97 -15.17 8.54
CA LEU A 254 -2.28 -15.51 8.00
C LEU A 254 -2.59 -14.72 6.72
N ASN A 255 -2.33 -13.41 6.70
CA ASN A 255 -2.56 -12.60 5.50
C ASN A 255 -1.71 -13.08 4.32
N LEU A 256 -0.41 -13.32 4.54
CA LEU A 256 0.45 -13.83 3.48
C LEU A 256 0.05 -15.24 3.02
N ALA A 257 -0.39 -16.11 3.92
CA ALA A 257 -0.94 -17.42 3.56
C ALA A 257 -2.21 -17.28 2.68
N CYS A 258 -3.10 -16.34 3.02
CA CYS A 258 -4.28 -16.01 2.21
C CYS A 258 -3.90 -15.47 0.83
N VAL A 259 -2.91 -14.58 0.73
CA VAL A 259 -2.40 -14.03 -0.54
C VAL A 259 -1.82 -15.14 -1.42
N ARG A 260 -0.99 -16.03 -0.86
CA ARG A 260 -0.42 -17.19 -1.57
C ARG A 260 -1.52 -18.16 -2.01
N ALA A 261 -2.53 -18.39 -1.17
CA ALA A 261 -3.67 -19.24 -1.49
C ALA A 261 -4.54 -18.64 -2.60
N GLU A 262 -4.78 -17.32 -2.55
CA GLU A 262 -5.50 -16.60 -3.60
C GLU A 262 -4.77 -16.72 -4.94
N ARG A 263 -3.45 -16.50 -4.94
CA ARG A 263 -2.65 -16.65 -6.14
C ARG A 263 -2.80 -18.04 -6.75
N LEU A 264 -2.72 -19.09 -5.92
CA LEU A 264 -2.92 -20.46 -6.37
C LEU A 264 -4.32 -20.70 -6.94
N ALA A 265 -5.36 -20.13 -6.34
CA ALA A 265 -6.73 -20.25 -6.82
C ALA A 265 -6.86 -19.60 -8.22
N LEU A 266 -6.29 -18.41 -8.40
CA LEU A 266 -6.28 -17.70 -9.69
C LEU A 266 -5.46 -18.44 -10.76
N ASP A 267 -4.30 -18.99 -10.41
CA ASP A 267 -3.48 -19.79 -11.33
C ASP A 267 -4.22 -21.06 -11.78
N ARG A 268 -5.02 -21.67 -10.90
CA ARG A 268 -5.86 -22.84 -11.24
C ARG A 268 -7.05 -22.45 -12.11
N GLN A 269 -7.64 -21.28 -11.86
CA GLN A 269 -8.77 -20.78 -12.64
C GLN A 269 -8.33 -20.39 -14.06
N TYR A 270 -7.13 -19.81 -14.21
CA TYR A 270 -6.59 -19.31 -15.47
C TYR A 270 -5.20 -19.91 -15.74
N PRO A 271 -5.11 -21.21 -16.04
CA PRO A 271 -3.83 -21.90 -16.20
C PRO A 271 -3.04 -21.35 -17.40
N GLY A 272 -1.77 -21.01 -17.17
CA GLY A 272 -0.86 -20.47 -18.19
C GLY A 272 -1.05 -18.99 -18.51
N GLU A 273 -2.09 -18.35 -17.98
CA GLU A 273 -2.33 -16.92 -18.20
C GLU A 273 -1.55 -16.05 -17.22
N MET A 274 -1.25 -16.58 -16.04
CA MET A 274 -0.56 -15.86 -14.98
C MET A 274 0.95 -16.17 -15.01
N PRO A 275 1.83 -15.19 -14.71
CA PRO A 275 3.27 -15.38 -14.78
C PRO A 275 3.74 -16.40 -13.73
N GLN A 276 4.42 -17.47 -14.17
CA GLN A 276 4.93 -18.52 -13.30
C GLN A 276 6.19 -18.06 -12.55
N ASP A 277 6.48 -18.68 -11.40
CA ASP A 277 7.69 -18.47 -10.60
C ASP A 277 7.93 -17.04 -10.10
N VAL A 278 6.88 -16.22 -9.99
CA VAL A 278 6.96 -14.89 -9.38
C VAL A 278 6.32 -14.90 -8.00
N GLU A 279 7.07 -14.45 -6.98
CA GLU A 279 6.55 -14.34 -5.63
C GLU A 279 5.50 -13.23 -5.54
N VAL A 280 4.43 -13.47 -4.78
CA VAL A 280 3.34 -12.51 -4.58
C VAL A 280 3.36 -11.98 -3.16
N LEU A 281 3.21 -10.66 -3.03
CA LEU A 281 3.16 -9.94 -1.77
C LEU A 281 1.87 -9.13 -1.64
N ASP A 282 1.57 -8.70 -0.41
CA ASP A 282 0.54 -7.71 -0.16
C ASP A 282 1.14 -6.31 -0.27
N ASP A 283 0.73 -5.57 -1.30
CA ASP A 283 1.23 -4.25 -1.64
C ASP A 283 0.91 -3.19 -0.56
N THR A 284 -0.04 -3.46 0.33
CA THR A 284 -0.39 -2.53 1.42
C THR A 284 0.63 -2.49 2.56
N TYR A 285 1.40 -3.57 2.74
CA TYR A 285 2.36 -3.71 3.87
C TYR A 285 3.81 -3.56 3.45
N VAL A 286 4.09 -3.35 2.16
CA VAL A 286 5.45 -3.20 1.65
C VAL A 286 5.68 -1.74 1.27
N GLU A 287 6.48 -1.03 2.06
CA GLU A 287 7.24 0.09 1.51
C GLU A 287 8.54 -0.49 0.99
N LEU A 288 8.86 -0.17 -0.26
CA LEU A 288 10.16 -0.49 -0.79
C LEU A 288 11.19 0.32 0.04
N PRO A 289 12.29 -0.30 0.52
CA PRO A 289 13.37 0.48 1.11
C PRO A 289 13.82 1.50 0.07
N ASP A 290 13.99 2.77 0.45
CA ASP A 290 14.39 3.89 -0.43
C ASP A 290 15.32 3.42 -1.55
N ILE A 291 14.77 3.24 -2.74
CA ILE A 291 15.51 2.70 -3.88
C ILE A 291 16.24 3.89 -4.50
N GLY A 292 17.55 3.96 -4.24
CA GLY A 292 18.44 4.96 -4.81
C GLY A 292 18.22 6.35 -4.24
N LYS A 293 19.17 6.83 -3.43
CA LYS A 293 19.25 8.24 -3.06
C LYS A 293 19.57 9.07 -4.31
N VAL A 294 18.54 9.41 -5.08
CA VAL A 294 18.63 10.54 -6.00
C VAL A 294 18.76 11.78 -5.12
N ASP A 295 19.83 12.55 -5.33
CA ASP A 295 20.04 13.77 -4.56
C ASP A 295 18.82 14.68 -4.74
N ALA A 296 18.13 14.99 -3.64
CA ALA A 296 16.88 15.75 -3.63
C ALA A 296 17.02 17.15 -4.25
N THR A 297 18.26 17.61 -4.45
CA THR A 297 18.60 18.92 -4.99
C THR A 297 19.02 18.89 -6.46
N THR A 298 19.69 17.84 -6.93
CA THR A 298 20.30 17.81 -8.29
C THR A 298 19.64 16.83 -9.26
N GLY A 299 18.91 15.83 -8.78
CA GLY A 299 18.28 14.83 -9.65
C GLY A 299 19.26 13.83 -10.27
N GLU A 300 20.53 13.82 -9.86
CA GLU A 300 21.53 12.85 -10.33
C GLU A 300 21.54 11.58 -9.46
N ILE A 301 21.73 10.43 -10.10
CA ILE A 301 21.97 9.14 -9.44
C ILE A 301 23.40 9.18 -8.88
N LYS A 302 23.55 9.18 -7.55
CA LYS A 302 24.88 9.09 -6.94
C LYS A 302 25.47 7.71 -7.23
N ALA A 303 26.59 7.67 -7.95
CA ALA A 303 27.48 6.53 -7.91
C ALA A 303 28.02 6.43 -6.46
N GLU A 304 27.85 5.28 -5.81
CA GLU A 304 28.30 5.09 -4.44
C GLU A 304 29.80 5.41 -4.32
N GLU A 305 30.15 6.27 -3.36
CA GLU A 305 31.50 6.33 -2.83
C GLU A 305 31.85 4.95 -2.28
N GLU A 306 32.96 4.39 -2.76
CA GLU A 306 33.54 3.16 -2.25
C GLU A 306 33.63 3.26 -0.72
N ASN A 307 32.86 2.42 -0.04
CA ASN A 307 32.98 2.24 1.40
C ASN A 307 34.30 1.48 1.62
N THR A 308 35.43 2.20 1.59
CA THR A 308 36.73 1.71 2.03
C THR A 308 36.62 1.41 3.51
N VAL A 309 36.29 0.15 3.83
CA VAL A 309 36.61 -0.42 5.12
C VAL A 309 38.13 -0.50 5.17
N GLU A 310 38.76 0.50 5.79
CA GLU A 310 40.16 0.40 6.20
C GLU A 310 40.29 -0.83 7.11
N ALA A 311 40.86 -1.88 6.55
CA ALA A 311 41.28 -3.05 7.29
C ALA A 311 42.46 -2.63 8.16
N GLU A 312 42.21 -2.44 9.45
CA GLU A 312 43.25 -2.35 10.47
C GLU A 312 43.96 -3.72 10.51
N VAL A 313 45.17 -3.74 9.97
CA VAL A 313 46.07 -4.89 9.96
C VAL A 313 46.49 -5.17 11.40
N VAL A 314 45.92 -6.20 12.02
CA VAL A 314 46.45 -6.75 13.27
C VAL A 314 47.59 -7.69 12.89
N SER A 315 48.82 -7.22 13.06
CA SER A 315 50.04 -8.03 13.03
C SER A 315 50.13 -8.87 14.31
N GLU A 316 50.37 -10.16 14.16
CA GLU A 316 50.80 -11.08 15.20
C GLU A 316 52.15 -10.64 15.78
N GLU A 317 52.24 -10.49 17.10
CA GLU A 317 53.48 -10.73 17.83
C GLU A 317 53.18 -11.32 19.21
N GLU A 318 53.86 -12.41 19.50
CA GLU A 318 53.69 -13.35 20.60
C GLU A 318 54.72 -13.02 21.68
N VAL A 319 54.33 -12.59 22.89
CA VAL A 319 55.25 -12.59 24.06
C VAL A 319 54.50 -12.78 25.40
N VAL A 320 54.70 -13.97 25.97
CA VAL A 320 55.01 -14.33 27.38
C VAL A 320 54.11 -13.84 28.54
N ALA A 321 53.78 -14.83 29.38
CA ALA A 321 53.04 -14.76 30.63
C ALA A 321 53.65 -13.88 31.72
N GLU A 322 52.79 -13.17 32.46
CA GLU A 322 53.02 -12.85 33.88
C GLU A 322 51.67 -12.77 34.62
N LYS A 323 51.58 -13.45 35.78
CA LYS A 323 50.50 -13.29 36.75
C LYS A 323 50.58 -11.88 37.33
N VAL A 324 49.45 -11.32 37.79
CA VAL A 324 49.27 -10.68 39.12
C VAL A 324 47.96 -9.87 39.17
N ASP A 325 47.26 -10.11 40.28
CA ASP A 325 46.25 -9.35 41.03
C ASP A 325 44.83 -9.05 40.50
N GLU A 326 43.89 -9.61 41.28
CA GLU A 326 42.48 -9.24 41.42
C GLU A 326 42.31 -7.74 41.68
N ILE A 327 41.45 -7.10 40.88
CA ILE A 327 40.82 -5.82 41.21
C ILE A 327 39.29 -6.01 41.03
N PRO A 328 38.45 -5.51 41.97
CA PRO A 328 37.05 -5.92 42.09
C PRO A 328 36.17 -5.37 40.96
N GLN A 329 35.23 -6.20 40.50
CA GLN A 329 34.12 -5.79 39.65
C GLN A 329 33.30 -4.67 40.33
N PRO A 330 33.06 -3.52 39.67
CA PRO A 330 31.94 -2.68 40.04
C PRO A 330 30.64 -3.35 39.56
N ALA A 331 29.69 -3.48 40.50
CA ALA A 331 28.36 -3.99 40.27
C ALA A 331 27.69 -3.27 39.10
N ALA A 332 27.16 -4.03 38.15
CA ALA A 332 26.28 -3.51 37.12
C ALA A 332 24.99 -3.01 37.79
N GLU A 333 24.80 -1.69 37.82
CA GLU A 333 23.49 -1.09 38.07
C GLU A 333 22.56 -1.52 36.93
N GLU A 334 21.58 -2.37 37.27
CA GLU A 334 20.40 -2.62 36.45
C GLU A 334 19.71 -1.28 36.17
N LYS A 335 19.85 -0.78 34.94
CA LYS A 335 18.95 0.25 34.42
C LYS A 335 17.57 -0.37 34.27
N ALA A 336 16.73 -0.19 35.29
CA ALA A 336 15.31 -0.49 35.21
C ALA A 336 14.69 0.27 34.03
N GLU A 337 14.26 -0.46 33.02
CA GLU A 337 13.53 0.08 31.88
C GLU A 337 12.14 0.54 32.36
N VAL A 338 11.94 1.86 32.40
CA VAL A 338 10.66 2.44 32.83
C VAL A 338 9.62 2.14 31.75
N THR A 339 8.80 1.11 31.98
CA THR A 339 7.65 0.77 31.14
C THR A 339 6.68 1.95 31.10
N GLN A 340 6.47 2.53 29.91
CA GLN A 340 5.57 3.67 29.69
C GLN A 340 4.11 3.21 29.71
N ASP A 341 3.25 3.87 30.49
CA ASP A 341 1.81 3.56 30.57
C ASP A 341 1.05 4.10 29.34
N GLU A 342 0.68 3.20 28.43
CA GLU A 342 -0.04 3.51 27.19
C GLU A 342 -1.55 3.69 27.35
N SER A 343 -2.08 3.60 28.57
CA SER A 343 -3.52 3.74 28.81
C SER A 343 -4.06 5.11 28.34
N PRO A 344 -5.34 5.18 27.93
CA PRO A 344 -5.98 6.45 27.57
C PRO A 344 -6.09 7.38 28.77
N VAL A 345 -6.07 8.68 28.50
CA VAL A 345 -6.19 9.74 29.50
C VAL A 345 -7.63 9.90 29.96
N THR A 346 -7.82 10.10 31.27
CA THR A 346 -9.16 10.33 31.85
C THR A 346 -9.64 11.77 31.66
N GLU A 347 -10.95 12.00 31.63
CA GLU A 347 -11.53 13.35 31.47
C GLU A 347 -11.04 14.34 32.55
N LYS A 348 -10.82 13.86 33.77
CA LYS A 348 -10.29 14.66 34.87
C LYS A 348 -8.89 15.19 34.56
N GLN A 349 -8.00 14.35 34.02
CA GLN A 349 -6.65 14.75 33.64
C GLN A 349 -6.64 15.76 32.49
N VAL A 350 -7.60 15.65 31.56
CA VAL A 350 -7.77 16.64 30.48
C VAL A 350 -8.20 18.00 31.05
N ALA A 351 -9.09 18.02 32.05
CA ALA A 351 -9.49 19.25 32.72
C ALA A 351 -8.32 19.90 33.48
N ASP A 352 -7.53 19.10 34.19
CA ASP A 352 -6.35 19.57 34.92
C ASP A 352 -5.29 20.18 33.99
N LEU A 353 -5.04 19.54 32.82
CA LEU A 353 -4.14 20.08 31.81
C LEU A 353 -4.64 21.42 31.25
N LYS A 354 -5.93 21.53 30.93
CA LYS A 354 -6.51 22.78 30.43
C LYS A 354 -6.37 23.93 31.44
N ALA A 355 -6.59 23.66 32.73
CA ALA A 355 -6.42 24.65 33.78
C ALA A 355 -4.95 25.09 33.93
N LEU A 356 -3.99 24.18 33.76
CA LEU A 356 -2.55 24.52 33.76
C LEU A 356 -2.15 25.35 32.54
N MET A 357 -2.68 25.04 31.35
CA MET A 357 -2.43 25.83 30.15
C MET A 357 -2.97 27.25 30.27
N GLU A 358 -4.17 27.40 30.83
CA GLU A 358 -4.78 28.71 31.07
C GLU A 358 -3.94 29.54 32.03
N LYS A 359 -3.48 28.93 33.14
CA LYS A 359 -2.55 29.58 34.07
C LYS A 359 -1.22 29.98 33.42
N ALA A 360 -0.70 29.16 32.52
CA ALA A 360 0.54 29.42 31.79
C ALA A 360 0.36 30.39 30.60
N GLY A 361 -0.88 30.85 30.33
CA GLY A 361 -1.18 31.71 29.18
C GLY A 361 -0.91 31.03 27.83
N LYS A 362 -0.98 29.70 27.75
CA LYS A 362 -0.71 28.92 26.52
C LYS A 362 -2.01 28.49 25.86
N SER A 363 -2.09 28.69 24.55
CA SER A 363 -3.21 28.22 23.74
C SER A 363 -3.02 26.76 23.29
N MET A 364 -4.07 26.14 22.76
CA MET A 364 -3.98 24.83 22.11
C MET A 364 -2.99 24.82 20.94
N THR A 365 -2.84 25.95 20.24
CA THR A 365 -1.89 26.12 19.14
C THR A 365 -0.44 26.08 19.63
N ASP A 366 -0.16 26.73 20.77
CA ASP A 366 1.18 26.74 21.37
C ASP A 366 1.60 25.33 21.81
N MET A 367 0.65 24.60 22.40
CA MET A 367 0.89 23.22 22.81
C MET A 367 1.10 22.28 21.62
N GLY A 368 0.34 22.44 20.54
CA GLY A 368 0.57 21.70 19.29
C GLY A 368 1.97 21.95 18.73
N SER A 369 2.44 23.20 18.76
CA SER A 369 3.80 23.55 18.35
C SER A 369 4.85 22.93 19.28
N MET A 370 4.65 22.94 20.60
CA MET A 370 5.57 22.35 21.58
C MET A 370 5.69 20.83 21.41
N MET A 371 4.56 20.13 21.24
CA MET A 371 4.54 18.69 21.00
C MET A 371 5.26 18.31 19.71
N SER A 372 5.04 19.06 18.63
CA SER A 372 5.66 18.77 17.33
C SER A 372 7.15 19.12 17.30
N LYS A 373 7.55 20.30 17.80
CA LYS A 373 8.93 20.80 17.69
C LYS A 373 9.87 20.24 18.75
N GLU A 374 9.43 20.20 20.01
CA GLU A 374 10.32 19.83 21.13
C GLU A 374 10.26 18.33 21.43
N LEU A 375 9.07 17.75 21.38
CA LEU A 375 8.86 16.35 21.77
C LEU A 375 8.84 15.38 20.58
N LYS A 376 8.80 15.90 19.35
CA LYS A 376 8.68 15.12 18.10
C LYS A 376 7.46 14.19 18.10
N TRP A 377 6.36 14.63 18.70
CA TRP A 377 5.10 13.87 18.73
C TRP A 377 4.13 14.36 17.65
N SER A 378 3.33 13.44 17.11
CA SER A 378 2.21 13.80 16.25
C SER A 378 1.15 14.57 17.06
N VAL A 379 0.69 15.71 16.56
CA VAL A 379 -0.31 16.53 17.25
C VAL A 379 -1.65 15.79 17.25
N PRO A 380 -2.20 15.41 18.41
CA PRO A 380 -3.48 14.74 18.49
C PRO A 380 -4.62 15.70 18.09
N LYS A 381 -5.69 15.16 17.50
CA LYS A 381 -6.87 15.96 17.15
C LYS A 381 -7.58 16.47 18.40
N THR A 382 -7.56 15.69 19.47
CA THR A 382 -8.14 16.03 20.76
C THR A 382 -7.19 15.67 21.91
N LEU A 383 -7.31 16.37 23.04
CA LEU A 383 -6.52 16.04 24.25
C LEU A 383 -6.81 14.65 24.83
N GLN A 384 -7.93 14.03 24.42
CA GLN A 384 -8.29 12.67 24.84
C GLN A 384 -7.46 11.59 24.12
N ASP A 385 -6.88 11.92 22.96
CA ASP A 385 -6.06 10.98 22.18
C ASP A 385 -4.62 10.84 22.73
N LEU A 386 -4.28 11.57 23.80
CA LEU A 386 -2.99 11.46 24.47
C LEU A 386 -2.89 10.15 25.26
N LYS A 387 -1.70 9.53 25.27
CA LYS A 387 -1.37 8.47 26.24
C LYS A 387 -1.04 9.08 27.60
N LYS A 388 -1.30 8.35 28.70
CA LYS A 388 -1.04 8.87 30.07
C LYS A 388 0.40 9.35 30.28
N TRP A 389 1.40 8.64 29.79
CA TRP A 389 2.79 9.07 29.93
C TRP A 389 3.09 10.38 29.19
N GLN A 390 2.42 10.63 28.06
CA GLN A 390 2.54 11.89 27.31
C GLN A 390 1.92 13.04 28.08
N MET A 391 0.76 12.80 28.70
CA MET A 391 0.05 13.75 29.54
C MET A 391 0.90 14.15 30.76
N THR A 392 1.47 13.20 31.49
CA THR A 392 2.34 13.49 32.65
C THR A 392 3.53 14.36 32.26
N LYS A 393 4.19 14.04 31.15
CA LYS A 393 5.33 14.82 30.66
C LYS A 393 4.95 16.25 30.25
N LEU A 394 3.76 16.45 29.68
CA LEU A 394 3.24 17.79 29.34
C LEU A 394 2.93 18.61 30.60
N MET A 395 2.31 17.98 31.61
CA MET A 395 2.06 18.64 32.89
C MET A 395 3.37 19.06 33.57
N ASP A 396 4.41 18.21 33.55
CA ASP A 396 5.72 18.54 34.12
C ASP A 396 6.38 19.75 33.43
N ILE A 397 6.30 19.83 32.10
CA ILE A 397 6.85 20.96 31.34
C ILE A 397 6.09 22.26 31.68
N LEU A 398 4.75 22.20 31.75
CA LEU A 398 3.94 23.37 32.08
C LEU A 398 4.16 23.83 33.52
N ASN A 399 4.29 22.90 34.47
CA ASN A 399 4.61 23.22 35.86
C ASN A 399 6.01 23.86 35.99
N LYS A 400 6.99 23.38 35.22
CA LYS A 400 8.33 24.01 35.15
C LYS A 400 8.35 25.39 34.51
N ALA A 401 7.34 25.72 33.69
CA ALA A 401 7.20 27.06 33.10
C ALA A 401 6.46 28.05 34.01
N LEU A 402 5.75 27.53 35.03
CA LEU A 402 4.98 28.32 36.01
C LEU A 402 5.74 28.62 37.30
N GLY A 403 6.77 27.82 37.62
CA GLY A 403 7.73 28.09 38.69
C GLY A 403 8.99 28.73 38.14
#